data_AF-A0A543BB67-F1
#
_entry.id   AF-A0A543BB67-F1
#
_cell.length_a   1.000
_cell.length_b   1.000
_cell.length_c   1.000
_cell.angle_alpha   90.00
_cell.angle_beta   90.00
_cell.angle_gamma   90.00
#
_symmetry.space_group_name_H-M   'P 1'
#
loop_
_entity.id
_entity.type
_entity.pdbx_description
1 polymer ?
#
loop_
_entity_poly.entity_id
_entity_poly.type
_entity_poly.pdbx_seq_one_letter_code
_entity_poly.pdbx_strand_id
1 'polypeptide(L)'
;MSEPAYDFDVAVTFAGEDRAFVEQVVHLMKADGFSVFYDEDAKVSSWGTDLTEYFSDVYEKRARYAIMFISGNYASKAWTRMERRSVLARALTTASPYVLPVRLDSTPLPGVRETIGYLDGIAEGPSGIATAVRAKLRLTEETGNRQFNGRVPRTDQELTVLMGERPDGWEYLLFSFWLSNKLSQLSAEYNDHAIQYASIGEPVPNESLIGHARLQLARLTSITSSFDALLAGPPLVRAIGAHGEDGDPDLILHLADRLISIYKELLRWSYDLRAAVTWGEEGREVLRSLSEYASQPVDAIREFVESFKDRMDRVSDEAAGSEEVKIVFEITWSIPEDTKERYNTALSRFAKTLE
;
A
#
# COMPACT_ATOMS: atom_id res chain seq x y z
N MET A 1 -11.56 -1.46 17.44
CA MET A 1 -11.24 -1.95 18.79
C MET A 1 -9.89 -1.34 19.14
N SER A 2 -9.79 -0.54 20.21
CA SER A 2 -8.51 -0.08 20.72
C SER A 2 -7.60 -1.29 20.97
N GLU A 3 -6.30 -1.18 20.70
CA GLU A 3 -5.35 -2.19 21.19
C GLU A 3 -5.57 -2.40 22.70
N PRO A 4 -5.34 -3.63 23.21
CA PRO A 4 -5.30 -3.82 24.64
C PRO A 4 -4.19 -2.92 25.19
N ALA A 5 -4.51 -2.10 26.19
CA ALA A 5 -3.47 -1.43 26.96
C ALA A 5 -2.51 -2.51 27.46
N TYR A 6 -1.26 -2.51 26.99
CA TYR A 6 -0.24 -3.39 27.54
C TYR A 6 0.05 -2.92 28.95
N ASP A 7 0.04 -3.85 29.90
CA ASP A 7 0.38 -3.55 31.29
C ASP A 7 1.88 -3.26 31.46
N PHE A 8 2.69 -3.72 30.49
CA PHE A 8 4.14 -3.58 30.50
C PHE A 8 4.69 -3.18 29.13
N ASP A 9 5.57 -2.18 29.11
CA ASP A 9 6.36 -1.79 27.95
C ASP A 9 7.29 -2.93 27.52
N VAL A 10 7.85 -3.63 28.50
CA VAL A 10 8.78 -4.73 28.27
C VAL A 10 8.60 -5.83 29.32
N ALA A 11 8.67 -7.08 28.90
CA ALA A 11 8.90 -8.22 29.78
C ALA A 11 10.30 -8.80 29.56
N VAL A 12 11.01 -9.13 30.64
CA VAL A 12 12.36 -9.70 30.55
C VAL A 12 12.38 -11.18 30.93
N THR A 13 13.04 -11.98 30.11
CA THR A 13 13.27 -13.40 30.37
C THR A 13 14.76 -13.72 30.35
N PHE A 14 15.22 -14.43 31.38
CA PHE A 14 16.63 -14.66 31.67
C PHE A 14 16.82 -15.89 32.57
N ALA A 15 18.05 -16.39 32.69
CA ALA A 15 18.38 -17.44 33.66
C ALA A 15 18.69 -16.81 35.01
N GLY A 16 18.37 -17.49 36.11
CA GLY A 16 18.60 -16.95 37.46
C GLY A 16 20.07 -16.57 37.72
N GLU A 17 21.00 -17.20 37.04
CA GLU A 17 22.44 -16.91 37.07
C GLU A 17 22.82 -15.57 36.45
N ASP A 18 22.04 -15.08 35.48
CA ASP A 18 22.30 -13.82 34.76
C ASP A 18 21.67 -12.61 35.46
N ARG A 19 21.05 -12.83 36.62
CA ARG A 19 20.23 -11.88 37.37
C ARG A 19 20.92 -10.55 37.63
N ALA A 20 22.18 -10.57 38.07
CA ALA A 20 22.92 -9.36 38.41
C ALA A 20 23.06 -8.40 37.22
N PHE A 21 23.12 -8.92 36.00
CA PHE A 21 23.14 -8.11 34.78
C PHE A 21 21.75 -7.57 34.44
N VAL A 22 20.74 -8.44 34.45
CA VAL A 22 19.36 -8.09 34.07
C VAL A 22 18.74 -7.09 35.04
N GLU A 23 18.99 -7.25 36.34
CA GLU A 23 18.49 -6.34 37.38
C GLU A 23 19.00 -4.90 37.17
N GLN A 24 20.24 -4.73 36.73
CA GLN A 24 20.77 -3.41 36.39
C GLN A 24 20.04 -2.79 35.19
N VAL A 25 19.76 -3.58 34.15
CA VAL A 25 18.97 -3.11 32.99
C VAL A 25 17.56 -2.72 33.42
N VAL A 26 16.89 -3.58 34.20
CA VAL A 26 15.53 -3.34 34.72
C VAL A 26 15.49 -2.09 35.58
N HIS A 27 16.46 -1.89 36.47
CA HIS A 27 16.53 -0.72 37.33
C HIS A 27 16.67 0.57 36.51
N LEU A 28 17.55 0.57 35.50
CA LEU A 28 17.71 1.72 34.60
C LEU A 28 16.41 2.02 33.85
N MET A 29 15.71 1.00 33.34
CA MET A 29 14.44 1.19 32.63
C MET A 29 13.31 1.72 33.51
N LYS A 30 13.19 1.20 34.73
CA LYS A 30 12.21 1.71 35.70
C LYS A 30 12.52 3.12 36.17
N ALA A 31 13.79 3.47 36.35
CA ALA A 31 14.22 4.82 36.72
C ALA A 31 13.83 5.86 35.65
N ASP A 32 13.75 5.43 34.39
CA ASP A 32 13.31 6.26 33.25
C ASP A 32 11.78 6.25 33.03
N GLY A 33 11.01 5.61 33.92
CA GLY A 33 9.55 5.62 33.91
C GLY A 33 8.89 4.51 33.10
N PHE A 34 9.64 3.55 32.54
CA PHE A 34 9.07 2.44 31.80
C PHE A 34 8.52 1.34 32.72
N SER A 35 7.41 0.74 32.31
CA SER A 35 6.78 -0.41 32.96
C SER A 35 7.46 -1.71 32.51
N VAL A 36 8.20 -2.33 33.43
CA VAL A 36 8.96 -3.56 33.13
C VAL A 36 8.47 -4.73 33.97
N PHE A 37 8.04 -5.80 33.30
CA PHE A 37 7.72 -7.06 33.97
C PHE A 37 9.00 -7.83 34.30
N TYR A 38 9.19 -8.09 35.59
CA TYR A 38 10.34 -8.77 36.17
C TYR A 38 9.87 -9.78 37.23
N ASP A 39 10.47 -10.98 37.24
CA ASP A 39 9.98 -12.15 37.98
C ASP A 39 9.96 -11.98 39.51
N GLU A 40 10.87 -11.19 40.08
CA GLU A 40 10.90 -10.86 41.53
C GLU A 40 9.71 -9.99 41.96
N ASP A 41 9.34 -9.00 41.16
CA ASP A 41 8.26 -8.07 41.52
C ASP A 41 6.90 -8.76 41.55
N ALA A 42 6.79 -9.87 40.82
CA ALA A 42 5.59 -10.67 40.74
C ALA A 42 5.38 -11.58 41.98
N LYS A 43 6.37 -11.76 42.87
CA LYS A 43 6.29 -12.72 44.00
C LYS A 43 5.06 -12.54 44.89
N VAL A 44 4.60 -11.31 45.08
CA VAL A 44 3.41 -11.01 45.90
C VAL A 44 2.12 -11.18 45.10
N SER A 45 2.09 -10.75 43.84
CA SER A 45 0.91 -10.86 42.97
C SER A 45 0.66 -12.28 42.45
N SER A 46 1.70 -13.11 42.37
CA SER A 46 1.65 -14.49 41.86
C SER A 46 1.54 -15.54 42.98
N TRP A 47 1.34 -15.10 44.23
CA TRP A 47 1.22 -15.99 45.37
C TRP A 47 -0.14 -16.70 45.32
N GLY A 48 -0.13 -17.98 44.94
CA GLY A 48 -1.34 -18.83 44.85
C GLY A 48 -1.87 -19.05 43.42
N THR A 49 -1.20 -18.53 42.40
CA THR A 49 -1.56 -18.73 40.97
C THR A 49 -0.65 -19.75 40.28
N ASP A 50 -1.12 -20.37 39.20
CA ASP A 50 -0.24 -21.14 38.31
C ASP A 50 0.71 -20.17 37.59
N LEU A 51 1.98 -20.20 38.00
CA LEU A 51 3.02 -19.33 37.46
C LEU A 51 3.21 -19.54 35.95
N THR A 52 3.01 -20.76 35.45
CA THR A 52 3.19 -21.09 34.04
C THR A 52 2.17 -20.37 33.18
N GLU A 53 0.90 -20.36 33.61
CA GLU A 53 -0.18 -19.68 32.93
C GLU A 53 -0.04 -18.15 33.03
N TYR A 54 0.32 -17.64 34.21
CA TYR A 54 0.53 -16.20 34.42
C TYR A 54 1.68 -15.65 33.56
N PHE A 55 2.83 -16.34 33.52
CA PHE A 55 3.94 -15.91 32.66
C PHE A 55 3.55 -16.00 31.19
N SER A 56 2.87 -17.07 30.76
CA SER A 56 2.39 -17.19 29.38
C SER A 56 1.50 -16.03 28.99
N ASP A 57 0.54 -15.64 29.85
CA ASP A 57 -0.37 -14.52 29.58
C ASP A 57 0.36 -13.18 29.48
N VAL A 58 1.36 -12.94 30.34
CA VAL A 58 2.17 -11.72 30.26
C VAL A 58 2.95 -11.65 28.94
N TYR A 59 3.66 -12.71 28.56
CA TYR A 59 4.43 -12.73 27.32
C TYR A 59 3.56 -12.82 26.06
N GLU A 60 2.35 -13.36 26.13
CA GLU A 60 1.48 -13.48 24.96
C GLU A 60 0.60 -12.24 24.75
N LYS A 61 0.15 -11.58 25.83
CA LYS A 61 -0.91 -10.56 25.72
C LYS A 61 -0.62 -9.24 26.42
N ARG A 62 0.14 -9.22 27.51
CA ARG A 62 0.23 -8.04 28.41
C ARG A 62 1.51 -7.24 28.27
N ALA A 63 2.56 -7.79 27.65
CA ALA A 63 3.80 -7.07 27.36
C ALA A 63 3.86 -6.61 25.90
N ARG A 64 4.36 -5.40 25.66
CA ARG A 64 4.58 -4.85 24.31
C ARG A 64 5.78 -5.49 23.61
N TYR A 65 6.91 -5.64 24.31
CA TYR A 65 8.09 -6.38 23.83
C TYR A 65 8.56 -7.42 24.84
N ALA A 66 9.21 -8.47 24.37
CA ALA A 66 9.94 -9.42 25.21
C ALA A 66 11.45 -9.30 24.97
N ILE A 67 12.21 -8.89 25.99
CA ILE A 67 13.68 -8.97 25.94
C ILE A 67 14.12 -10.35 26.40
N MET A 68 14.86 -11.03 25.53
CA MET A 68 15.44 -12.33 25.82
C MET A 68 16.92 -12.20 26.09
N PHE A 69 17.34 -12.40 27.35
CA PHE A 69 18.75 -12.47 27.72
C PHE A 69 19.24 -13.91 27.55
N ILE A 70 20.04 -14.13 26.50
CA ILE A 70 20.48 -15.44 26.04
C ILE A 70 21.87 -15.73 26.59
N SER A 71 21.96 -16.79 27.38
CA SER A 71 23.21 -17.39 27.87
C SER A 71 23.14 -18.92 27.77
N GLY A 72 24.26 -19.61 28.05
CA GLY A 72 24.29 -21.07 28.20
C GLY A 72 23.31 -21.58 29.28
N ASN A 73 23.15 -20.80 30.36
CA ASN A 73 22.21 -21.12 31.44
C ASN A 73 20.75 -20.93 30.98
N TYR A 74 20.50 -19.88 30.18
CA TYR A 74 19.18 -19.61 29.61
C TYR A 74 18.72 -20.73 28.68
N ALA A 75 19.59 -21.15 27.76
CA ALA A 75 19.31 -22.19 26.78
C ALA A 75 19.00 -23.56 27.42
N SER A 76 19.60 -23.85 28.58
CA SER A 76 19.45 -25.15 29.26
C SER A 76 18.25 -25.21 30.22
N LYS A 77 17.91 -24.11 30.92
CA LYS A 77 16.96 -24.13 32.04
C LYS A 77 15.70 -23.28 31.84
N ALA A 78 15.86 -22.05 31.36
CA ALA A 78 14.76 -21.10 31.24
C ALA A 78 13.98 -21.33 29.95
N TRP A 79 14.69 -21.57 28.84
CA TRP A 79 14.13 -21.89 27.53
C TRP A 79 13.26 -23.15 27.52
N THR A 80 13.64 -24.14 28.34
CA THR A 80 12.93 -25.42 28.46
C THR A 80 11.70 -25.32 29.37
N ARG A 81 11.74 -24.44 30.39
CA ARG A 81 10.66 -24.28 31.39
C ARG A 81 9.50 -23.40 30.94
N MET A 82 9.78 -22.29 30.25
CA MET A 82 8.76 -21.28 29.93
C MET A 82 7.86 -21.66 28.75
N GLU A 83 7.97 -22.92 28.29
CA GLU A 83 7.60 -23.43 26.99
C GLU A 83 7.98 -22.47 25.85
N ARG A 84 8.99 -22.88 25.07
CA ARG A 84 9.31 -22.46 23.69
C ARG A 84 8.10 -21.94 22.86
N ARG A 85 6.88 -22.39 23.15
CA ARG A 85 5.63 -22.04 22.51
C ARG A 85 5.17 -20.60 22.71
N SER A 86 5.13 -20.01 23.90
CA SER A 86 4.39 -18.73 24.06
C SER A 86 5.10 -17.52 23.45
N VAL A 87 6.40 -17.35 23.74
CA VAL A 87 7.21 -16.24 23.16
C VAL A 87 7.38 -16.42 21.65
N LEU A 88 7.66 -17.64 21.17
CA LEU A 88 7.81 -17.89 19.73
C LEU A 88 6.47 -17.94 19.00
N ALA A 89 5.37 -18.41 19.59
CA ALA A 89 4.06 -18.42 18.93
C ALA A 89 3.62 -17.01 18.62
N ARG A 90 3.76 -16.07 19.59
CA ARG A 90 3.50 -14.65 19.31
C ARG A 90 4.47 -14.09 18.29
N ALA A 91 5.76 -14.38 18.39
CA ALA A 91 6.74 -13.92 17.40
C ALA A 91 6.50 -14.48 15.98
N LEU A 92 5.82 -15.62 15.85
CA LEU A 92 5.45 -16.25 14.58
C LEU A 92 4.13 -15.70 14.00
N THR A 93 3.19 -15.27 14.85
CA THR A 93 1.91 -14.70 14.43
C THR A 93 1.92 -13.18 14.31
N THR A 94 2.90 -12.50 14.91
CA THR A 94 3.03 -11.04 14.90
C THR A 94 3.88 -10.59 13.72
N ALA A 95 3.35 -9.69 12.89
CA ALA A 95 4.07 -9.14 11.74
C ALA A 95 5.21 -8.17 12.14
N SER A 96 5.19 -7.64 13.37
CA SER A 96 6.18 -6.71 13.91
C SER A 96 7.22 -7.39 14.82
N PRO A 97 8.42 -6.81 15.00
CA PRO A 97 9.47 -7.41 15.83
C PRO A 97 9.11 -7.38 17.32
N TYR A 98 8.54 -8.47 17.85
CA TYR A 98 8.14 -8.60 19.25
C TYR A 98 9.30 -8.96 20.19
N VAL A 99 10.21 -9.83 19.74
CA VAL A 99 11.33 -10.35 20.55
C VAL A 99 12.58 -9.52 20.31
N LEU A 100 13.23 -9.11 21.41
CA LEU A 100 14.49 -8.36 21.41
C LEU A 100 15.60 -9.21 22.03
N PRO A 101 16.40 -9.94 21.24
CA PRO A 101 17.46 -10.80 21.76
C PRO A 101 18.68 -9.98 22.24
N VAL A 102 19.15 -10.30 23.45
CA VAL A 102 20.42 -9.81 24.02
C VAL A 102 21.28 -11.02 24.34
N ARG A 103 22.45 -11.14 23.71
CA ARG A 103 23.38 -12.25 23.95
C ARG A 103 24.35 -11.89 25.07
N LEU A 104 24.38 -12.71 26.12
CA LEU A 104 25.32 -12.58 27.23
C LEU A 104 26.56 -13.48 27.05
N ASP A 105 26.52 -14.37 26.05
CA ASP A 105 27.65 -15.18 25.59
C ASP A 105 27.41 -15.63 24.12
N SER A 106 28.31 -16.47 23.58
CA SER A 106 28.21 -16.99 22.22
C SER A 106 27.25 -18.18 22.06
N THR A 107 26.36 -18.44 23.02
CA THR A 107 25.47 -19.61 22.99
C THR A 107 24.40 -19.46 21.91
N PRO A 108 24.28 -20.42 20.97
CA PRO A 108 23.16 -20.44 20.04
C PRO A 108 21.87 -20.86 20.75
N LEU A 109 20.76 -20.19 20.46
CA LEU A 109 19.45 -20.53 21.02
C LEU A 109 18.58 -21.30 20.00
N PRO A 110 18.29 -22.59 20.21
CA PRO A 110 17.51 -23.38 19.27
C PRO A 110 16.08 -22.84 19.08
N GLY A 111 15.71 -22.47 17.85
CA GLY A 111 14.36 -21.99 17.50
C GLY A 111 14.26 -20.48 17.25
N VAL A 112 15.30 -19.71 17.56
CA VAL A 112 15.44 -18.32 17.11
C VAL A 112 16.32 -18.32 15.86
N ARG A 113 15.82 -17.76 14.74
CA ARG A 113 16.57 -17.71 13.47
C ARG A 113 17.77 -16.77 13.62
N GLU A 114 18.90 -17.13 13.01
CA GLU A 114 20.11 -16.29 12.96
C GLU A 114 19.90 -14.96 12.22
N THR A 115 18.82 -14.84 11.46
CA THR A 115 18.42 -13.63 10.74
C THR A 115 17.78 -12.57 11.64
N ILE A 116 17.49 -12.88 12.91
CA ILE A 116 16.96 -11.91 13.87
C ILE A 116 18.15 -11.14 14.47
N GLY A 117 18.13 -9.81 14.32
CA GLY A 117 19.14 -8.93 14.92
C GLY A 117 19.17 -9.05 16.44
N TYR A 118 20.37 -9.05 17.02
CA TYR A 118 20.60 -9.14 18.47
C TYR A 118 21.53 -8.04 18.94
N LEU A 119 21.48 -7.73 20.23
CA LEU A 119 22.50 -6.92 20.90
C LEU A 119 23.49 -7.81 21.65
N ASP A 120 24.76 -7.43 21.63
CA ASP A 120 25.80 -8.09 22.44
C ASP A 120 25.83 -7.43 23.83
N GLY A 121 25.32 -8.16 24.83
CA GLY A 121 25.25 -7.66 26.21
C GLY A 121 26.62 -7.51 26.88
N ILE A 122 27.67 -8.17 26.39
CA ILE A 122 29.04 -7.98 26.88
C ILE A 122 29.61 -6.67 26.35
N ALA A 123 29.44 -6.41 25.05
CA ALA A 123 29.96 -5.19 24.42
C ALA A 123 29.20 -3.93 24.86
N GLU A 124 27.87 -4.01 24.93
CA GLU A 124 27.01 -2.87 25.25
C GLU A 124 26.90 -2.60 26.76
N GLY A 125 27.01 -3.64 27.58
CA GLY A 125 26.77 -3.58 29.03
C GLY A 125 25.32 -3.16 29.40
N PRO A 126 24.98 -3.12 30.69
CA PRO A 126 23.60 -2.83 31.11
C PRO A 126 23.06 -1.47 30.65
N SER A 127 23.92 -0.44 30.65
CA SER A 127 23.55 0.92 30.23
C SER A 127 23.33 1.04 28.72
N GLY A 128 24.15 0.35 27.90
CA GLY A 128 23.97 0.32 26.45
C GLY A 128 22.67 -0.39 26.07
N ILE A 129 22.40 -1.55 26.69
CA ILE A 129 21.13 -2.28 26.49
C ILE A 129 19.93 -1.42 26.89
N ALA A 130 19.95 -0.80 28.07
CA ALA A 130 18.91 0.13 28.50
C ALA A 130 18.70 1.26 27.47
N THR A 131 19.79 1.88 26.98
CA THR A 131 19.72 2.95 25.97
C THR A 131 19.08 2.48 24.66
N ALA A 132 19.45 1.30 24.17
CA ALA A 132 18.89 0.74 22.95
C ALA A 132 17.40 0.41 23.10
N VAL A 133 16.99 -0.12 24.26
CA VAL A 133 15.57 -0.39 24.55
C VAL A 133 14.76 0.90 24.63
N ARG A 134 15.30 1.97 25.23
CA ARG A 134 14.65 3.30 25.21
C ARG A 134 14.47 3.82 23.81
N ALA A 135 15.52 3.76 23.00
CA ALA A 135 15.44 4.18 21.61
C ALA A 135 14.38 3.36 20.86
N LYS A 136 14.29 2.05 21.13
CA LYS A 136 13.26 1.19 20.54
C LYS A 136 11.84 1.59 20.97
N LEU A 137 11.61 1.83 22.26
CA LEU A 137 10.31 2.23 22.80
C LEU A 137 9.91 3.62 22.27
N ARG A 138 10.84 4.59 22.29
CA ARG A 138 10.62 5.97 21.79
C ARG A 138 10.40 6.04 20.29
N LEU A 139 11.14 5.28 19.48
CA LEU A 139 10.86 5.18 18.05
C LEU A 139 9.42 4.71 17.81
N THR A 140 8.91 3.83 18.67
CA THR A 140 7.55 3.28 18.58
C THR A 140 6.50 4.20 19.24
N GLU A 141 6.91 5.19 20.04
CA GLU A 141 6.09 6.29 20.54
C GLU A 141 6.01 7.44 19.51
N GLU A 142 7.12 7.75 18.83
CA GLU A 142 7.23 8.78 17.76
C GLU A 142 6.60 8.30 16.44
N THR A 143 6.69 7.01 16.10
CA THR A 143 5.88 6.38 15.03
C THR A 143 4.51 5.86 15.51
N GLY A 144 4.20 6.08 16.79
CA GLY A 144 2.92 5.83 17.44
C GLY A 144 2.05 4.75 16.80
N ASN A 145 2.31 3.47 17.05
CA ASN A 145 1.37 2.37 16.78
C ASN A 145 0.78 2.27 15.35
N ARG A 146 1.33 2.98 14.35
CA ARG A 146 0.83 2.94 12.99
C ARG A 146 1.35 1.68 12.30
N GLN A 147 0.46 0.72 12.05
CA GLN A 147 0.71 -0.39 11.13
C GLN A 147 0.74 0.11 9.68
N PHE A 148 0.20 1.31 9.42
CA PHE A 148 0.27 1.94 8.12
C PHE A 148 1.73 2.23 7.73
N ASN A 149 2.12 1.73 6.56
CA ASN A 149 3.51 1.74 6.08
C ASN A 149 3.86 2.98 5.25
N GLY A 150 3.03 4.03 5.28
CA GLY A 150 3.31 5.30 4.60
C GLY A 150 2.95 5.34 3.11
N ARG A 151 2.50 4.24 2.50
CA ARG A 151 2.30 4.15 1.05
C ARG A 151 0.91 3.62 0.69
N VAL A 152 0.57 3.68 -0.60
CA VAL A 152 -0.69 3.12 -1.10
C VAL A 152 -0.71 1.60 -0.83
N PRO A 153 -1.83 1.02 -0.34
CA PRO A 153 -1.93 -0.41 -0.12
C PRO A 153 -1.64 -1.26 -1.37
N ARG A 154 -1.17 -2.49 -1.14
CA ARG A 154 -0.91 -3.53 -2.16
C ARG A 154 -1.67 -4.81 -1.88
N THR A 155 -2.16 -4.98 -0.66
CA THR A 155 -2.89 -6.17 -0.20
C THR A 155 -4.13 -5.76 0.59
N ASP A 156 -5.09 -6.70 0.73
CA ASP A 156 -6.31 -6.46 1.52
C ASP A 156 -6.01 -6.22 3.01
N GLN A 157 -4.90 -6.76 3.51
CA GLN A 157 -4.42 -6.50 4.87
C GLN A 157 -3.95 -5.06 5.01
N GLU A 158 -3.11 -4.57 4.09
CA GLU A 158 -2.67 -3.17 4.08
C GLU A 158 -3.85 -2.20 3.89
N LEU A 159 -4.85 -2.59 3.08
CA LEU A 159 -6.09 -1.83 2.93
C LEU A 159 -6.88 -1.75 4.24
N THR A 160 -7.01 -2.87 4.95
CA THR A 160 -7.70 -2.92 6.25
C THR A 160 -7.03 -1.99 7.27
N VAL A 161 -5.69 -1.97 7.26
CA VAL A 161 -4.89 -1.05 8.08
C VAL A 161 -5.16 0.41 7.71
N LEU A 162 -5.09 0.77 6.42
CA LEU A 162 -5.41 2.12 5.95
C LEU A 162 -6.81 2.56 6.39
N MET A 163 -7.80 1.68 6.23
CA MET A 163 -9.20 1.95 6.58
C MET A 163 -9.45 2.07 8.08
N GLY A 164 -8.65 1.40 8.90
CA GLY A 164 -8.72 1.45 10.35
C GLY A 164 -8.00 2.65 10.95
N GLU A 165 -6.82 2.98 10.43
CA GLU A 165 -5.98 4.06 10.97
C GLU A 165 -6.28 5.44 10.37
N ARG A 166 -6.74 5.48 9.10
CA ARG A 166 -7.10 6.71 8.39
C ARG A 166 -6.10 7.86 8.61
N PRO A 167 -4.81 7.66 8.24
CA PRO A 167 -3.81 8.72 8.32
C PRO A 167 -4.20 9.93 7.47
N ASP A 168 -3.54 11.06 7.67
CA ASP A 168 -3.82 12.27 6.88
C ASP A 168 -3.73 11.98 5.37
N GLY A 169 -4.80 12.31 4.63
CA GLY A 169 -4.91 12.02 3.20
C GLY A 169 -5.21 10.55 2.85
N TRP A 170 -5.71 9.75 3.80
CA TRP A 170 -6.12 8.36 3.57
C TRP A 170 -7.11 8.20 2.43
N GLU A 171 -7.92 9.21 2.14
CA GLU A 171 -8.88 9.24 1.03
C GLU A 171 -8.18 9.11 -0.32
N TYR A 172 -7.07 9.83 -0.51
CA TYR A 172 -6.29 9.78 -1.74
C TYR A 172 -5.49 8.47 -1.87
N LEU A 173 -5.01 7.93 -0.74
CA LEU A 173 -4.40 6.61 -0.68
C LEU A 173 -5.39 5.50 -1.06
N LEU A 174 -6.62 5.57 -0.52
CA LEU A 174 -7.71 4.65 -0.82
C LEU A 174 -8.14 4.75 -2.29
N PHE A 175 -8.31 5.97 -2.79
CA PHE A 175 -8.65 6.22 -4.18
C PHE A 175 -7.58 5.66 -5.13
N SER A 176 -6.29 5.89 -4.82
CA SER A 176 -5.16 5.35 -5.57
C SER A 176 -5.13 3.82 -5.57
N PHE A 177 -5.40 3.20 -4.42
CA PHE A 177 -5.52 1.75 -4.32
C PHE A 177 -6.61 1.22 -5.25
N TRP A 178 -7.82 1.79 -5.20
CA TRP A 178 -8.94 1.32 -6.04
C TRP A 178 -8.68 1.50 -7.54
N LEU A 179 -8.14 2.66 -7.94
CA LEU A 179 -7.77 2.89 -9.34
C LEU A 179 -6.71 1.87 -9.80
N SER A 180 -5.64 1.70 -9.04
CA SER A 180 -4.55 0.77 -9.38
C SER A 180 -5.01 -0.68 -9.45
N ASN A 181 -5.79 -1.12 -8.45
CA ASN A 181 -6.29 -2.48 -8.39
C ASN A 181 -7.21 -2.78 -9.59
N LYS A 182 -8.17 -1.90 -9.87
CA LYS A 182 -9.14 -2.09 -10.96
C LYS A 182 -8.49 -1.94 -12.34
N LEU A 183 -7.52 -1.05 -12.50
CA LEU A 183 -6.75 -0.92 -13.75
C LEU A 183 -6.00 -2.22 -14.07
N SER A 184 -5.41 -2.87 -13.05
CA SER A 184 -4.68 -4.15 -13.26
C SER A 184 -5.58 -5.29 -13.77
N GLN A 185 -6.88 -5.24 -13.46
CA GLN A 185 -7.87 -6.22 -13.93
C GLN A 185 -8.18 -6.08 -15.43
N LEU A 186 -7.85 -4.94 -16.05
CA LEU A 186 -8.04 -4.68 -17.49
C LEU A 186 -6.77 -4.91 -18.31
N SER A 187 -5.84 -5.70 -17.78
CA SER A 187 -4.55 -5.98 -18.43
C SER A 187 -4.70 -6.72 -19.75
N ALA A 188 -5.69 -7.62 -19.88
CA ALA A 188 -5.95 -8.33 -21.13
C ALA A 188 -6.44 -7.38 -22.24
N GLU A 189 -7.45 -6.55 -21.94
CA GLU A 189 -7.98 -5.56 -22.88
C GLU A 189 -6.94 -4.51 -23.27
N TYR A 190 -6.09 -4.10 -22.32
CA TYR A 190 -4.96 -3.23 -22.63
C TYR A 190 -3.93 -3.93 -23.51
N ASN A 191 -3.60 -5.20 -23.25
CA ASN A 191 -2.64 -5.93 -24.08
C ASN A 191 -3.14 -6.05 -25.53
N ASP A 192 -4.43 -6.33 -25.73
CA ASP A 192 -5.06 -6.31 -27.05
C ASP A 192 -4.92 -4.93 -27.72
N HIS A 193 -5.16 -3.85 -26.96
CA HIS A 193 -4.91 -2.49 -27.45
C HIS A 193 -3.44 -2.27 -27.86
N ALA A 194 -2.49 -2.67 -27.01
CA ALA A 194 -1.07 -2.44 -27.18
C ALA A 194 -0.50 -3.18 -28.41
N ILE A 195 -0.99 -4.39 -28.70
CA ILE A 195 -0.61 -5.14 -29.90
C ILE A 195 -1.48 -4.79 -31.12
N GLN A 196 -2.36 -3.79 -31.00
CA GLN A 196 -3.31 -3.35 -32.02
C GLN A 196 -4.25 -4.46 -32.52
N TYR A 197 -4.61 -5.39 -31.65
CA TYR A 197 -5.50 -6.50 -31.98
C TYR A 197 -6.98 -6.09 -31.92
N ALA A 198 -7.74 -6.55 -32.91
CA ALA A 198 -9.20 -6.60 -32.90
C ALA A 198 -9.69 -7.71 -33.82
N SER A 199 -10.86 -8.27 -33.53
CA SER A 199 -11.57 -9.12 -34.50
C SER A 199 -12.31 -8.26 -35.51
N ILE A 200 -12.38 -8.73 -36.76
CA ILE A 200 -13.09 -8.02 -37.83
C ILE A 200 -14.56 -7.86 -37.44
N GLY A 201 -15.02 -6.61 -37.45
CA GLY A 201 -16.39 -6.23 -37.16
C GLY A 201 -17.27 -6.11 -38.41
N GLU A 202 -18.44 -5.51 -38.24
CA GLU A 202 -19.35 -5.22 -39.35
C GLU A 202 -18.75 -4.15 -40.29
N PRO A 203 -18.93 -4.32 -41.61
CA PRO A 203 -18.40 -3.36 -42.57
C PRO A 203 -19.17 -2.04 -42.50
N VAL A 204 -18.42 -0.94 -42.53
CA VAL A 204 -18.94 0.42 -42.69
C VAL A 204 -19.07 0.71 -44.18
N PRO A 205 -20.28 1.03 -44.71
CA PRO A 205 -20.45 1.43 -46.10
C PRO A 205 -19.68 2.70 -46.45
N ASN A 206 -19.14 2.76 -47.66
CA ASN A 206 -18.32 3.89 -48.12
C ASN A 206 -19.09 5.23 -48.02
N GLU A 207 -20.37 5.22 -48.37
CA GLU A 207 -21.28 6.37 -48.27
C GLU A 207 -21.47 6.87 -46.83
N SER A 208 -21.24 6.00 -45.83
CA SER A 208 -21.39 6.31 -44.40
C SER A 208 -20.05 6.53 -43.71
N LEU A 209 -18.91 6.26 -44.36
CA LEU A 209 -17.58 6.22 -43.73
C LEU A 209 -17.17 7.57 -43.12
N ILE A 210 -17.43 8.68 -43.82
CA ILE A 210 -17.13 10.03 -43.31
C ILE A 210 -17.97 10.34 -42.06
N GLY A 211 -19.27 9.99 -42.11
CA GLY A 211 -20.19 10.17 -40.97
C GLY A 211 -19.76 9.31 -39.77
N HIS A 212 -19.37 8.06 -40.03
CA HIS A 212 -18.82 7.16 -39.03
C HIS A 212 -17.56 7.75 -38.37
N ALA A 213 -16.58 8.20 -39.16
CA ALA A 213 -15.34 8.77 -38.63
C ALA A 213 -15.59 10.01 -37.75
N ARG A 214 -16.48 10.91 -38.18
CA ARG A 214 -16.89 12.08 -37.37
C ARG A 214 -17.56 11.68 -36.06
N LEU A 215 -18.42 10.66 -36.09
CA LEU A 215 -19.05 10.13 -34.88
C LEU A 215 -18.02 9.58 -33.89
N GLN A 216 -17.00 8.87 -34.37
CA GLN A 216 -15.95 8.34 -33.49
C GLN A 216 -15.10 9.44 -32.84
N LEU A 217 -14.78 10.51 -33.57
CA LEU A 217 -14.08 11.67 -32.99
C LEU A 217 -14.96 12.39 -31.95
N ALA A 218 -16.26 12.54 -32.21
CA ALA A 218 -17.18 13.11 -31.23
C ALA A 218 -17.34 12.24 -29.97
N ARG A 219 -17.30 10.90 -30.12
CA ARG A 219 -17.26 9.97 -29.00
C ARG A 219 -16.01 10.17 -28.17
N LEU A 220 -14.83 10.24 -28.79
CA LEU A 220 -13.57 10.52 -28.08
C LEU A 220 -13.69 11.79 -27.22
N THR A 221 -14.15 12.89 -27.80
CA THR A 221 -14.36 14.15 -27.06
C THR A 221 -15.32 13.98 -25.88
N SER A 222 -16.40 13.21 -26.06
CA SER A 222 -17.38 12.97 -24.99
C SER A 222 -16.79 12.12 -23.86
N ILE A 223 -15.98 11.12 -24.21
CA ILE A 223 -15.35 10.23 -23.24
C ILE A 223 -14.29 10.98 -22.41
N THR A 224 -13.40 11.75 -23.04
CA THR A 224 -12.38 12.53 -22.32
C THR A 224 -13.02 13.62 -21.46
N SER A 225 -14.05 14.32 -21.96
CA SER A 225 -14.79 15.31 -21.16
C SER A 225 -15.48 14.70 -19.94
N SER A 226 -15.97 13.45 -20.05
CA SER A 226 -16.56 12.73 -18.93
C SER A 226 -15.52 12.36 -17.87
N PHE A 227 -14.30 12.02 -18.29
CA PHE A 227 -13.18 11.78 -17.39
C PHE A 227 -12.81 13.04 -16.61
N ASP A 228 -12.64 14.16 -17.33
CA ASP A 228 -12.31 15.46 -16.73
C ASP A 228 -13.39 15.91 -15.73
N ALA A 229 -14.67 15.73 -16.06
CA ALA A 229 -15.78 16.10 -15.19
C ALA A 229 -15.81 15.33 -13.85
N LEU A 230 -15.31 14.08 -13.83
CA LEU A 230 -15.24 13.28 -12.61
C LEU A 230 -14.07 13.70 -11.70
N LEU A 231 -12.95 14.14 -12.27
CA LEU A 231 -11.75 14.54 -11.51
C LEU A 231 -11.74 16.03 -11.14
N ALA A 232 -12.15 16.91 -12.04
CA ALA A 232 -12.14 18.36 -11.82
C ALA A 232 -13.46 18.90 -11.27
N GLY A 233 -14.45 18.02 -11.06
CA GLY A 233 -15.82 18.41 -10.71
C GLY A 233 -16.23 18.11 -9.27
N PRO A 234 -17.51 18.42 -8.95
CA PRO A 234 -18.15 18.07 -7.67
C PRO A 234 -18.04 16.59 -7.25
N PRO A 235 -17.99 15.58 -8.16
CA PRO A 235 -17.87 14.18 -7.75
C PRO A 235 -16.62 13.88 -6.92
N LEU A 236 -15.46 14.45 -7.27
CA LEU A 236 -14.22 14.25 -6.52
C LEU A 236 -14.34 14.82 -5.10
N VAL A 237 -14.77 16.08 -4.97
CA VAL A 237 -14.96 16.74 -3.67
C VAL A 237 -15.98 16.00 -2.82
N ARG A 238 -17.06 15.48 -3.43
CA ARG A 238 -18.09 14.73 -2.71
C ARG A 238 -17.59 13.37 -2.19
N ALA A 239 -16.66 12.74 -2.89
CA ALA A 239 -16.09 11.46 -2.49
C ALA A 239 -14.95 11.64 -1.47
N ILE A 240 -14.00 12.51 -1.78
CA ILE A 240 -12.79 12.75 -0.98
C ILE A 240 -13.06 13.64 0.23
N GLY A 241 -14.09 14.49 0.19
CA GLY A 241 -14.33 15.52 1.19
C GLY A 241 -13.73 16.87 0.78
N ALA A 242 -14.31 17.96 1.31
CA ALA A 242 -13.65 19.26 1.26
C ALA A 242 -12.45 19.29 2.23
N HIS A 243 -11.62 20.32 2.16
CA HIS A 243 -10.47 20.43 3.06
C HIS A 243 -10.91 20.43 4.54
N GLY A 244 -10.46 19.43 5.30
CA GLY A 244 -10.82 19.23 6.71
C GLY A 244 -12.14 18.48 6.95
N GLU A 245 -12.81 18.01 5.89
CA GLU A 245 -13.96 17.11 5.98
C GLU A 245 -13.53 15.69 5.58
N ASP A 246 -13.97 14.69 6.34
CA ASP A 246 -13.69 13.29 6.03
C ASP A 246 -14.36 12.87 4.71
N GLY A 247 -13.62 12.15 3.87
CA GLY A 247 -14.19 11.50 2.70
C GLY A 247 -15.08 10.30 3.03
N ASP A 248 -15.92 9.93 2.07
CA ASP A 248 -16.79 8.76 2.14
C ASP A 248 -16.16 7.58 1.38
N PRO A 249 -15.76 6.49 2.08
CA PRO A 249 -15.11 5.33 1.45
C PRO A 249 -15.92 4.70 0.31
N ASP A 250 -17.25 4.66 0.44
CA ASP A 250 -18.13 4.04 -0.56
C ASP A 250 -18.22 4.93 -1.80
N LEU A 251 -18.25 6.26 -1.62
CA LEU A 251 -18.21 7.21 -2.72
C LEU A 251 -16.83 7.26 -3.39
N ILE A 252 -15.74 7.07 -2.64
CA ILE A 252 -14.38 6.94 -3.20
C ILE A 252 -14.28 5.71 -4.10
N LEU A 253 -14.76 4.56 -3.62
CA LEU A 253 -14.83 3.34 -4.42
C LEU A 253 -15.71 3.56 -5.66
N HIS A 254 -16.89 4.17 -5.50
CA HIS A 254 -17.79 4.46 -6.60
C HIS A 254 -17.17 5.37 -7.66
N LEU A 255 -16.46 6.42 -7.25
CA LEU A 255 -15.75 7.33 -8.15
C LEU A 255 -14.67 6.59 -8.94
N ALA A 256 -13.87 5.76 -8.27
CA ALA A 256 -12.89 4.91 -8.93
C ALA A 256 -13.55 3.96 -9.94
N ASP A 257 -14.69 3.36 -9.61
CA ASP A 257 -15.47 2.53 -10.53
C ASP A 257 -15.94 3.31 -11.78
N ARG A 258 -16.37 4.56 -11.63
CA ARG A 258 -16.79 5.39 -12.77
C ARG A 258 -15.62 5.76 -13.68
N LEU A 259 -14.47 6.14 -13.11
CA LEU A 259 -13.26 6.44 -13.89
C LEU A 259 -12.74 5.21 -14.64
N ILE A 260 -12.73 4.04 -14.00
CA ILE A 260 -12.32 2.80 -14.67
C ILE A 260 -13.35 2.37 -15.73
N SER A 261 -14.64 2.64 -15.52
CA SER A 261 -15.66 2.41 -16.56
C SER A 261 -15.40 3.24 -17.81
N ILE A 262 -14.95 4.50 -17.66
CA ILE A 262 -14.55 5.37 -18.77
C ILE A 262 -13.31 4.81 -19.48
N TYR A 263 -12.30 4.36 -18.72
CA TYR A 263 -11.13 3.71 -19.32
C TYR A 263 -11.50 2.44 -20.10
N LYS A 264 -12.43 1.63 -19.58
CA LYS A 264 -12.98 0.47 -20.29
C LYS A 264 -13.73 0.88 -21.57
N GLU A 265 -14.45 1.98 -21.55
CA GLU A 265 -15.10 2.54 -22.74
C GLU A 265 -14.07 2.99 -23.78
N LEU A 266 -12.96 3.62 -23.38
CA LEU A 266 -11.85 3.96 -24.29
C LEU A 266 -11.19 2.73 -24.90
N LEU A 267 -10.92 1.70 -24.10
CA LEU A 267 -10.37 0.43 -24.61
C LEU A 267 -11.32 -0.22 -25.62
N ARG A 268 -12.61 -0.21 -25.35
CA ARG A 268 -13.64 -0.70 -26.29
C ARG A 268 -13.71 0.14 -27.55
N TRP A 269 -13.70 1.47 -27.42
CA TRP A 269 -13.68 2.38 -28.57
C TRP A 269 -12.45 2.13 -29.45
N SER A 270 -11.28 1.99 -28.83
CA SER A 270 -10.03 1.55 -29.44
C SER A 270 -10.19 0.25 -30.24
N TYR A 271 -10.83 -0.76 -29.63
CA TYR A 271 -11.11 -2.04 -30.28
C TYR A 271 -12.05 -1.85 -31.48
N ASP A 272 -13.15 -1.11 -31.31
CA ASP A 272 -14.17 -0.87 -32.34
C ASP A 272 -13.59 -0.14 -33.56
N LEU A 273 -12.67 0.82 -33.36
CA LEU A 273 -11.95 1.48 -34.46
C LEU A 273 -11.12 0.51 -35.29
N ARG A 274 -10.44 -0.44 -34.64
CA ARG A 274 -9.59 -1.42 -35.31
C ARG A 274 -10.40 -2.57 -35.93
N ALA A 275 -11.55 -2.89 -35.35
CA ALA A 275 -12.50 -3.86 -35.87
C ALA A 275 -13.20 -3.36 -37.14
N ALA A 276 -13.34 -2.05 -37.30
CA ALA A 276 -14.01 -1.45 -38.44
C ALA A 276 -13.33 -1.82 -39.76
N VAL A 277 -14.13 -2.26 -40.73
CA VAL A 277 -13.68 -2.55 -42.09
C VAL A 277 -14.54 -1.81 -43.10
N THR A 278 -13.98 -1.50 -44.26
CA THR A 278 -14.67 -0.81 -45.35
C THR A 278 -14.10 -1.28 -46.69
N TRP A 279 -14.74 -0.87 -47.79
CA TRP A 279 -14.29 -1.18 -49.14
C TRP A 279 -13.27 -0.15 -49.67
N GLY A 280 -12.43 -0.59 -50.61
CA GLY A 280 -11.41 0.26 -51.23
C GLY A 280 -10.16 0.43 -50.37
N GLU A 281 -9.07 0.90 -50.97
CA GLU A 281 -7.81 1.15 -50.25
C GLU A 281 -7.87 2.48 -49.48
N GLU A 282 -8.44 3.50 -50.11
CA GLU A 282 -8.59 4.84 -49.58
C GLU A 282 -9.47 4.86 -48.31
N GLY A 283 -10.58 4.10 -48.31
CA GLY A 283 -11.43 3.98 -47.12
C GLY A 283 -10.73 3.24 -45.98
N ARG A 284 -9.97 2.19 -46.29
CA ARG A 284 -9.17 1.46 -45.28
C ARG A 284 -8.08 2.33 -44.67
N GLU A 285 -7.50 3.26 -45.43
CA GLU A 285 -6.54 4.25 -44.92
C GLU A 285 -7.19 5.22 -43.92
N VAL A 286 -8.44 5.64 -44.16
CA VAL A 286 -9.20 6.48 -43.23
C VAL A 286 -9.41 5.75 -41.89
N LEU A 287 -9.84 4.49 -41.92
CA LEU A 287 -10.03 3.71 -40.69
C LEU A 287 -8.71 3.45 -39.95
N ARG A 288 -7.64 3.11 -40.68
CA ARG A 288 -6.32 2.89 -40.08
C ARG A 288 -5.80 4.13 -39.38
N SER A 289 -5.76 5.26 -40.07
CA SER A 289 -5.30 6.53 -39.50
C SER A 289 -6.19 7.04 -38.36
N LEU A 290 -7.51 6.80 -38.41
CA LEU A 290 -8.40 7.11 -37.30
C LEU A 290 -8.10 6.25 -36.07
N SER A 291 -7.76 4.97 -36.24
CA SER A 291 -7.46 4.07 -35.12
C SER A 291 -6.22 4.49 -34.31
N GLU A 292 -5.29 5.26 -34.92
CA GLU A 292 -4.11 5.80 -34.25
C GLU A 292 -4.46 6.83 -33.15
N TYR A 293 -5.63 7.48 -33.25
CA TYR A 293 -6.11 8.41 -32.21
C TYR A 293 -6.35 7.70 -30.87
N ALA A 294 -6.54 6.38 -30.89
CA ALA A 294 -6.86 5.63 -29.69
C ALA A 294 -5.70 5.44 -28.72
N SER A 295 -4.46 5.45 -29.20
CA SER A 295 -3.29 5.22 -28.34
C SER A 295 -3.17 6.28 -27.26
N GLN A 296 -3.23 7.55 -27.65
CA GLN A 296 -2.98 8.65 -26.73
C GLN A 296 -3.90 8.69 -25.49
N PRO A 297 -5.24 8.66 -25.61
CA PRO A 297 -6.12 8.72 -24.43
C PRO A 297 -6.09 7.46 -23.58
N VAL A 298 -5.84 6.28 -24.18
CA VAL A 298 -5.70 5.02 -23.42
C VAL A 298 -4.42 5.07 -22.58
N ASP A 299 -3.29 5.42 -23.19
CA ASP A 299 -2.00 5.48 -22.51
C ASP A 299 -1.98 6.60 -21.46
N ALA A 300 -2.56 7.77 -21.77
CA ALA A 300 -2.61 8.90 -20.85
C ALA A 300 -3.34 8.58 -19.53
N ILE A 301 -4.46 7.84 -19.57
CA ILE A 301 -5.15 7.44 -18.34
C ILE A 301 -4.31 6.44 -17.54
N ARG A 302 -3.67 5.48 -18.22
CA ARG A 302 -2.82 4.50 -17.57
C ARG A 302 -1.65 5.16 -16.87
N GLU A 303 -0.92 6.03 -17.56
CA GLU A 303 0.19 6.82 -17.03
C GLU A 303 -0.27 7.74 -15.89
N PHE A 304 -1.46 8.34 -16.00
CA PHE A 304 -2.05 9.12 -14.92
C PHE A 304 -2.25 8.28 -13.64
N VAL A 305 -2.84 7.09 -13.74
CA VAL A 305 -3.06 6.24 -12.55
C VAL A 305 -1.74 5.77 -11.94
N GLU A 306 -0.77 5.39 -12.78
CA GLU A 306 0.56 4.96 -12.34
C GLU A 306 1.32 6.10 -11.64
N SER A 307 1.35 7.29 -12.24
CA SER A 307 1.98 8.49 -11.63
C SER A 307 1.24 8.98 -10.38
N PHE A 308 -0.09 8.89 -10.35
CA PHE A 308 -0.91 9.19 -9.18
C PHE A 308 -0.52 8.31 -7.99
N LYS A 309 -0.40 7.00 -8.22
CA LYS A 309 0.04 6.02 -7.22
C LYS A 309 1.46 6.29 -6.74
N ASP A 310 2.40 6.54 -7.65
CA ASP A 310 3.79 6.83 -7.27
C ASP A 310 3.93 8.11 -6.45
N ARG A 311 3.09 9.12 -6.72
CA ARG A 311 3.01 10.33 -5.90
C ARG A 311 2.40 10.04 -4.53
N MET A 312 1.35 9.24 -4.47
CA MET A 312 0.70 8.88 -3.20
C MET A 312 1.59 7.99 -2.31
N ASP A 313 2.47 7.18 -2.89
CA ASP A 313 3.48 6.41 -2.14
C ASP A 313 4.47 7.29 -1.35
N ARG A 314 4.58 8.57 -1.69
CA ARG A 314 5.51 9.53 -1.07
C ARG A 314 4.80 10.58 -0.22
N VAL A 315 3.47 10.67 -0.31
CA VAL A 315 2.71 11.78 0.29
C VAL A 315 2.77 11.75 1.81
N SER A 316 2.77 10.56 2.42
CA SER A 316 2.79 10.41 3.87
C SER A 316 4.10 10.91 4.49
N ASP A 317 5.23 10.68 3.81
CA ASP A 317 6.55 11.16 4.26
C ASP A 317 6.65 12.69 4.15
N GLU A 318 6.06 13.28 3.10
CA GLU A 318 6.03 14.73 2.89
C GLU A 318 5.10 15.45 3.88
N ALA A 319 3.97 14.83 4.23
CA ALA A 319 3.00 15.34 5.19
C ALA A 319 3.53 15.34 6.63
N ALA A 320 4.40 14.39 6.98
CA ALA A 320 4.99 14.31 8.33
C ALA A 320 5.88 15.51 8.72
N GLY A 321 6.22 16.39 7.77
CA GLY A 321 7.08 17.57 8.00
C GLY A 321 6.55 18.91 7.47
N SER A 322 5.33 18.95 6.94
CA SER A 322 4.78 20.14 6.26
C SER A 322 3.37 20.48 6.77
N GLU A 323 3.06 21.77 6.98
CA GLU A 323 1.70 22.20 7.36
C GLU A 323 0.69 22.03 6.22
N GLU A 324 1.13 22.05 4.96
CA GLU A 324 0.27 21.89 3.78
C GLU A 324 1.00 21.15 2.66
N VAL A 325 0.39 20.08 2.14
CA VAL A 325 0.88 19.34 0.96
C VAL A 325 -0.06 19.59 -0.20
N LYS A 326 0.39 20.40 -1.17
CA LYS A 326 -0.37 20.64 -2.41
C LYS A 326 -0.14 19.50 -3.38
N ILE A 327 -1.22 18.83 -3.74
CA ILE A 327 -1.21 17.73 -4.71
C ILE A 327 -1.80 18.24 -6.02
N VAL A 328 -1.00 18.26 -7.08
CA VAL A 328 -1.41 18.66 -8.42
C VAL A 328 -1.14 17.52 -9.38
N PHE A 329 -2.16 17.13 -10.14
CA PHE A 329 -2.02 16.19 -11.24
C PHE A 329 -2.54 16.81 -12.52
N GLU A 330 -1.84 16.53 -13.60
CA GLU A 330 -2.19 16.99 -14.93
C GLU A 330 -2.36 15.76 -15.83
N ILE A 331 -3.46 15.72 -16.56
CA ILE A 331 -3.65 14.78 -17.65
C ILE A 331 -3.70 15.58 -18.95
N THR A 332 -2.83 15.22 -19.89
CA THR A 332 -2.73 15.90 -21.17
C THR A 332 -3.44 15.08 -22.22
N TRP A 333 -4.47 15.64 -22.84
CA TRP A 333 -5.16 15.07 -24.00
C TRP A 333 -4.63 15.71 -25.28
N SER A 334 -3.60 15.12 -25.90
CA SER A 334 -2.95 15.72 -27.07
C SER A 334 -2.67 14.70 -28.16
N ILE A 335 -3.51 14.66 -29.19
CA ILE A 335 -3.25 13.87 -30.39
C ILE A 335 -2.02 14.43 -31.13
N PRO A 336 -1.00 13.61 -31.42
CA PRO A 336 0.18 14.02 -32.17
C PRO A 336 -0.16 14.64 -33.53
N GLU A 337 0.56 15.70 -33.93
CA GLU A 337 0.23 16.46 -35.13
C GLU A 337 0.38 15.62 -36.41
N ASP A 338 1.38 14.74 -36.46
CA ASP A 338 1.59 13.78 -37.54
C ASP A 338 0.40 12.80 -37.69
N THR A 339 -0.23 12.42 -36.58
CA THR A 339 -1.43 11.57 -36.58
C THR A 339 -2.64 12.32 -37.15
N LYS A 340 -2.79 13.61 -36.82
CA LYS A 340 -3.84 14.46 -37.42
C LYS A 340 -3.63 14.66 -38.92
N GLU A 341 -2.40 14.93 -39.35
CA GLU A 341 -2.05 15.12 -40.75
C GLU A 341 -2.30 13.85 -41.58
N ARG A 342 -1.92 12.67 -41.06
CA ARG A 342 -2.22 11.38 -41.71
C ARG A 342 -3.72 11.17 -41.90
N TYR A 343 -4.51 11.37 -40.86
CA TYR A 343 -5.96 11.24 -40.93
C TYR A 343 -6.60 12.23 -41.93
N ASN A 344 -6.23 13.51 -41.87
CA ASN A 344 -6.76 14.53 -42.78
C ASN A 344 -6.40 14.23 -44.25
N THR A 345 -5.19 13.74 -44.49
CA THR A 345 -4.74 13.33 -45.83
C THR A 345 -5.53 12.13 -46.35
N ALA A 346 -5.72 11.10 -45.51
CA ALA A 346 -6.51 9.92 -45.85
C ALA A 346 -7.96 10.28 -46.17
N LEU A 347 -8.59 11.10 -45.31
CA LEU A 347 -9.96 11.55 -45.48
C LEU A 347 -10.15 12.36 -46.78
N SER A 348 -9.19 13.23 -47.11
CA SER A 348 -9.21 14.04 -48.34
C SER A 348 -9.08 13.18 -49.60
N ARG A 349 -8.27 12.11 -49.56
CA ARG A 349 -8.15 11.17 -50.69
C ARG A 349 -9.43 10.36 -50.88
N PHE A 350 -9.98 9.84 -49.79
CA PHE A 350 -11.23 9.08 -49.83
C PHE A 350 -12.40 9.93 -50.34
N ALA A 351 -12.53 11.18 -49.90
CA ALA A 351 -13.60 12.07 -50.37
C ALA A 351 -13.62 12.24 -51.90
N LYS A 352 -12.45 12.32 -52.54
CA LYS A 352 -12.32 12.40 -54.01
C LYS A 352 -12.77 11.14 -54.75
N THR A 353 -12.86 10.00 -54.06
CA THR A 353 -13.36 8.74 -54.66
C THR A 353 -14.88 8.63 -54.64
N LEU A 354 -15.57 9.53 -53.92
CA LEU A 354 -17.02 9.61 -53.84
C LEU A 354 -17.63 10.64 -54.81
N GLU A 355 -16.78 11.51 -55.39
CA GLU A 355 -17.10 12.44 -56.49
C GLU A 355 -17.06 11.71 -57.83
#